data_AF-I4GV95-F1
#
_entry.id   AF-I4GV95-F1
#
_cell.length_a   1.000
_cell.length_b   1.000
_cell.length_c   1.000
_cell.angle_alpha   90.00
_cell.angle_beta   90.00
_cell.angle_gamma   90.00
#
_symmetry.space_group_name_H-M   'P 1'
#
loop_
_entity.id
_entity.type
_entity.pdbx_description
1 polymer ?
#
loop_
_entity_poly.entity_id
_entity_poly.type
_entity_poly.pdbx_seq_one_letter_code
_entity_poly.pdbx_strand_id
1 'polypeptide(L)' 'MAKLKVFYVPIDDFELAEMEALGVIPREDVGVYLTAKVGQSQCFISANHKLIKVLVQQAGEFECLTPSEFVNKYLNSLK' A
#
# COMPACT_ATOMS: atom_id res chain seq x y z
N MET A 1 -10.67 1.58 23.86
CA MET A 1 -9.53 1.01 23.11
C MET A 1 -10.03 0.62 21.72
N ALA A 2 -9.40 1.15 20.66
CA ALA A 2 -9.70 0.69 19.30
C ALA A 2 -9.27 -0.78 19.15
N LYS A 3 -10.15 -1.64 18.63
CA LYS A 3 -9.80 -3.03 18.31
C LYS A 3 -9.16 -3.07 16.94
N LEU A 4 -7.94 -3.59 16.84
CA LEU A 4 -7.31 -3.90 15.57
C LEU A 4 -8.16 -4.96 14.85
N LYS A 5 -8.51 -4.67 13.60
CA LYS A 5 -9.15 -5.63 12.69
C LYS A 5 -8.14 -6.01 11.64
N VAL A 6 -7.96 -7.31 11.44
CA VAL A 6 -7.08 -7.87 10.41
C VAL A 6 -7.96 -8.46 9.33
N PHE A 7 -7.66 -8.12 8.08
CA PHE A 7 -8.35 -8.64 6.90
C PHE A 7 -7.37 -9.48 6.09
N TYR A 8 -7.83 -10.63 5.63
CA TYR A 8 -7.10 -11.49 4.70
C TYR A 8 -7.75 -11.36 3.33
N VAL A 9 -6.93 -11.15 2.31
CA VAL A 9 -7.39 -11.06 0.93
C VAL A 9 -6.68 -12.13 0.10
N PRO A 10 -7.41 -12.87 -0.76
CA PRO A 10 -6.79 -13.75 -1.72
C PRO A 10 -6.13 -12.91 -2.82
N ILE A 11 -4.94 -13.32 -3.25
CA ILE A 11 -4.24 -12.75 -4.40
C ILE A 11 -4.21 -13.84 -5.46
N ASP A 12 -4.52 -13.48 -6.70
CA ASP A 12 -4.41 -14.38 -7.84
C ASP A 12 -2.93 -14.52 -8.25
N ASP A 13 -2.43 -15.76 -8.30
CA ASP A 13 -1.06 -16.06 -8.70
C ASP A 13 -0.75 -15.57 -10.13
N PHE A 14 -1.75 -15.52 -11.01
CA PHE A 14 -1.61 -14.99 -12.36
C PHE A 14 -1.43 -13.47 -12.35
N GLU A 15 -2.25 -12.73 -11.57
CA GLU A 15 -2.12 -11.27 -11.42
C GLU A 15 -0.77 -10.92 -10.77
N LEU A 16 -0.35 -11.70 -9.77
CA LEU A 16 0.97 -11.57 -9.15
C LEU A 16 2.09 -11.70 -10.18
N ALA A 17 2.09 -12.77 -10.97
CA ALA A 17 3.11 -13.00 -11.99
C ALA A 17 3.10 -11.91 -13.09
N GLU A 18 1.93 -11.44 -13.49
CA GLU A 18 1.80 -10.34 -14.47
C GLU A 18 2.41 -9.04 -13.94
N MET A 19 2.08 -8.66 -12.70
CA MET A 19 2.64 -7.46 -12.06
C MET A 19 4.15 -7.56 -11.84
N GLU A 20 4.66 -8.74 -11.44
CA GLU A 20 6.10 -8.98 -11.34
C GLU A 20 6.80 -8.79 -12.70
N ALA A 21 6.18 -9.27 -13.79
CA ALA A 21 6.73 -9.18 -15.13
C ALA A 21 6.75 -7.75 -15.71
N LEU A 22 5.81 -6.88 -15.29
CA LEU A 22 5.81 -5.47 -15.69
C LEU A 22 7.03 -4.70 -15.17
N GLY A 23 7.62 -5.15 -14.06
CA GLY A 23 8.87 -4.60 -13.52
C GLY A 23 8.78 -3.15 -13.03
N VAL A 24 7.58 -2.61 -12.84
CA VAL A 24 7.40 -1.24 -12.35
C VAL A 24 7.61 -1.16 -10.84
N ILE A 25 7.03 -2.12 -10.10
CA ILE A 25 7.18 -2.25 -8.66
C ILE A 25 8.31 -3.26 -8.40
N PRO A 26 9.20 -3.01 -7.41
CA PRO A 26 10.18 -4.02 -6.99
C PRO A 26 9.49 -5.35 -6.69
N ARG A 27 10.04 -6.44 -7.19
CA ARG A 27 9.41 -7.77 -7.13
C ARG A 27 8.96 -8.14 -5.72
N GLU A 28 9.83 -7.88 -4.74
CA GLU A 28 9.59 -8.12 -3.32
C GLU A 28 8.40 -7.34 -2.74
N ASP A 29 8.02 -6.24 -3.36
CA ASP A 29 6.96 -5.33 -2.92
C ASP A 29 5.64 -5.53 -3.68
N VAL A 30 5.61 -6.32 -4.77
CA VAL A 30 4.41 -6.55 -5.59
C VAL A 30 3.27 -7.15 -4.76
N GLY A 31 3.55 -8.15 -3.92
CA GLY A 31 2.55 -8.76 -3.05
C GLY A 31 1.94 -7.77 -2.06
N VAL A 32 2.73 -6.82 -1.56
CA VAL A 32 2.27 -5.78 -0.64
C VAL A 32 1.32 -4.81 -1.36
N TYR A 33 1.67 -4.40 -2.58
CA TYR A 33 0.82 -3.57 -3.43
C TYR A 33 -0.52 -4.26 -3.75
N LEU A 34 -0.48 -5.52 -4.23
CA LEU A 34 -1.69 -6.27 -4.57
C LEU A 34 -2.59 -6.49 -3.36
N THR A 35 -2.01 -6.77 -2.19
CA THR A 35 -2.76 -6.86 -0.92
C THR A 35 -3.53 -5.57 -0.65
N ALA A 36 -2.86 -4.42 -0.79
CA ALA A 36 -3.50 -3.12 -0.55
C ALA A 36 -4.61 -2.82 -1.56
N LYS A 37 -4.37 -3.12 -2.85
CA LYS A 37 -5.31 -2.92 -3.96
C LYS A 37 -6.56 -3.80 -3.82
N VAL A 38 -6.38 -5.12 -3.68
CA VAL A 38 -7.49 -6.08 -3.52
C VAL A 38 -8.25 -5.81 -2.22
N GLY A 39 -7.54 -5.44 -1.16
CA GLY A 39 -8.14 -5.01 0.10
C GLY A 39 -8.83 -3.64 0.07
N GLN A 40 -8.82 -2.96 -1.09
CA GLN A 40 -9.43 -1.63 -1.28
C GLN A 40 -8.95 -0.62 -0.22
N SER A 41 -7.65 -0.68 0.07
CA SER A 41 -7.03 0.18 1.07
C SER A 41 -7.11 1.63 0.64
N GLN A 42 -7.52 2.50 1.55
CA GLN A 42 -7.60 3.95 1.29
C GLN A 42 -6.23 4.61 1.42
N CYS A 43 -5.36 4.05 2.25
CA CYS A 43 -4.03 4.57 2.53
C CYS A 43 -3.00 3.44 2.56
N PHE A 44 -1.85 3.68 1.92
CA PHE A 44 -0.69 2.82 1.90
C PHE A 44 0.45 3.48 2.69
N ILE A 45 0.91 2.83 3.75
CA ILE A 45 1.92 3.40 4.66
C ILE A 45 3.21 2.59 4.56
N SER A 46 4.33 3.22 4.21
CA SER A 46 5.62 2.53 4.14
C SER A 46 6.81 3.46 4.43
N ALA A 47 7.90 2.89 4.95
CA ALA A 47 9.18 3.59 5.01
C ALA A 47 10.00 3.45 3.70
N ASN A 48 9.54 2.59 2.77
CA ASN A 48 10.19 2.41 1.48
C ASN A 48 9.77 3.54 0.53
N HIS A 49 10.55 4.62 0.53
CA HIS A 49 10.31 5.79 -0.31
C HIS A 49 10.34 5.49 -1.82
N LYS A 50 11.08 4.46 -2.26
CA LYS A 50 11.10 4.06 -3.68
C LYS A 50 9.77 3.45 -4.07
N LEU A 51 9.24 2.55 -3.25
CA LEU A 51 7.92 1.96 -3.44
C LEU A 51 6.83 3.04 -3.42
N ILE A 52 6.81 3.90 -2.40
CA ILE A 52 5.87 5.03 -2.33
C ILE A 52 5.92 5.87 -3.59
N LYS A 53 7.13 6.26 -4.06
CA LYS A 53 7.27 7.10 -5.24
C LYS A 53 6.71 6.43 -6.50
N VAL A 54 6.99 5.15 -6.70
CA VAL A 54 6.43 4.37 -7.82
C VAL A 54 4.90 4.33 -7.72
N LEU A 55 4.36 4.03 -6.53
CA LEU A 55 2.91 3.94 -6.32
C LEU A 55 2.21 5.29 -6.50
N VAL A 56 2.75 6.39 -5.96
CA VAL A 56 2.23 7.75 -6.15
C VAL A 56 2.23 8.16 -7.63
N GLN A 57 3.25 7.75 -8.38
CA GLN A 57 3.36 8.07 -9.80
C GLN A 57 2.40 7.27 -10.68
N GLN A 58 1.96 6.08 -10.22
CA GLN A 58 1.12 5.19 -11.00
C GLN A 58 -0.35 5.14 -10.57
N ALA A 59 -0.62 5.37 -9.29
CA ALA A 59 -1.89 4.99 -8.69
C ALA A 59 -2.52 6.18 -7.96
N GLY A 60 -3.60 6.72 -8.56
CA GLY A 60 -4.63 7.44 -7.81
C GLY A 60 -5.51 6.49 -6.98
N GLU A 61 -5.11 5.22 -6.82
CA GLU A 61 -5.89 4.15 -6.16
C GLU A 61 -5.83 4.25 -4.63
N PHE A 62 -4.74 4.77 -4.05
CA PHE A 62 -4.58 4.94 -2.60
C PHE A 62 -3.70 6.14 -2.26
N GLU A 63 -3.96 6.73 -1.09
CA GLU A 63 -3.07 7.73 -0.53
C GLU A 63 -1.80 7.07 0.03
N CYS A 64 -0.65 7.37 -0.56
CA CYS A 64 0.62 6.84 -0.09
C CYS A 64 1.31 7.80 0.87
N LEU A 65 1.66 7.33 2.06
CA LEU A 65 2.28 8.13 3.13
C LEU A 65 3.46 7.40 3.75
N THR A 66 4.41 8.16 4.24
CA THR A 66 5.36 7.69 5.24
C THR A 66 4.67 7.57 6.61
N PRO A 67 5.22 6.79 7.56
CA PRO A 67 4.66 6.69 8.90
C PRO A 67 4.51 8.05 9.60
N SER A 68 5.50 8.95 9.45
CA SER A 68 5.45 10.29 10.03
C SER A 68 4.35 11.14 9.41
N GLU A 69 4.17 11.09 8.09
CA GLU A 69 3.08 11.81 7.40
C GLU A 69 1.71 11.27 7.82
N PHE A 70 1.56 9.95 7.93
CA PHE A 70 0.30 9.34 8.39
C PHE A 70 -0.07 9.80 9.80
N VAL A 71 0.88 9.74 10.75
CA VAL A 71 0.66 10.21 12.13
C VAL A 71 0.27 11.69 12.13
N ASN A 72 1.00 12.53 11.39
CA ASN A 72 0.72 13.96 11.33
C ASN A 72 -0.66 14.27 10.73
N LYS A 73 -1.08 13.53 9.70
CA LYS A 73 -2.35 13.77 9.01
C LYS A 73 -3.57 13.27 9.79
N TYR A 74 -3.50 12.04 10.30
CA TYR A 74 -4.68 11.34 10.84
C TYR A 74 -4.72 11.23 12.35
N LEU A 75 -3.57 11.27 13.03
CA LEU A 75 -3.50 11.05 14.48
C LEU A 75 -3.27 12.34 15.25
N ASN A 76 -2.53 13.30 14.69
CA ASN A 76 -2.28 14.58 15.34
C ASN A 76 -3.41 15.61 15.14
N SER A 77 -4.32 15.38 14.20
CA SER A 77 -5.55 16.16 14.01
C SER A 77 -6.67 15.80 15.00
N LEU A 78 -6.48 14.75 15.81
CA LEU A 78 -7.41 14.31 16.86
C LEU A 78 -7.14 14.97 18.23
N LYS A 79 -6.41 16.09 18.26
CA LYS A 79 -6.19 16.89 19.47
C LYS A 79 -7.36 17.80 19.79
#